data_AF-A0A1I7FVZ3-F1
#
_entry.id   AF-A0A1I7FVZ3-F1
#
_cell.length_a   1.000
_cell.length_b   1.000
_cell.length_c   1.000
_cell.angle_alpha   90.00
_cell.angle_beta   90.00
_cell.angle_gamma   90.00
#
_symmetry.space_group_name_H-M   'P 1'
#
loop_
_entity.id
_entity.type
_entity.pdbx_description
1 polymer ?
#
loop_
_entity_poly.entity_id
_entity_poly.type
_entity_poly.pdbx_seq_one_letter_code
_entity_poly.pdbx_strand_id
1 'polypeptide(L)'
;MKKILFVFNLMLLSTLIANGEEKPLLKFKPDATFKIVQFTDTHLQYDSYRSDSVLVMMKKVIEREKPDLVILTGDVVGSDNRKRAWLKVAQVMIDAKTPWAAMFGNHDAEYELDKEQTMDIIVGLPYSLTERGPKGVNGLSNYILPIQSSTSSKTAALCYVLDVSETAYPLEDQTGTFTWIDDSQVEWYKKESAAYASQNGGTPIPALAFFHIPFPEFNEVAGKSTTVGVQWELNPAPPRIRSNLFAAMQSCKDVMGVFVGHHHNNNYIGCLDDICLAFGQNSGRQAYGDLGAGARVIVLHEGERRFDSWILKLYENSRDRDIWHPAHSMEPLFFVSYPDHFRERLGNPGKINMVSRGVNSATIRLSGKGKATVDWGDGSAREVINLSEKQELTIRHAYPDASIHIITINGSYISALECNNNGLTYLDTSHAPELSHLDCSGNQLPCLDLSGNGALKVLWCNRNLLSELKLSNNSQLTELYCHDNLLAQLDLSSNRALIRVNCSRNRLKSLELNSNAELTRMDCYENQISTLDFSNNKKLNYAVCSDNQLTTKELNRLFSTFWREAAGKIFIGGNPGEKECDRSIAEKRGWKVSLRY
;
A
#
# COMPACT_ATOMS: atom_id res chain seq x y z
N MET A 1 -34.23 -16.11 -12.12
CA MET A 1 -33.78 -14.72 -11.80
C MET A 1 -33.25 -14.09 -13.08
N LYS A 2 -33.76 -12.91 -13.45
CA LYS A 2 -33.59 -12.30 -14.77
C LYS A 2 -32.13 -11.87 -15.01
N LYS A 3 -31.55 -12.27 -16.14
CA LYS A 3 -30.29 -11.73 -16.67
C LYS A 3 -30.56 -10.29 -17.12
N ILE A 4 -29.95 -9.31 -16.46
CA ILE A 4 -29.93 -7.93 -16.94
C ILE A 4 -28.77 -7.84 -17.93
N LEU A 5 -29.12 -7.77 -19.22
CA LEU A 5 -28.18 -7.52 -20.30
C LEU A 5 -27.99 -5.99 -20.38
N PHE A 6 -26.85 -5.47 -19.93
CA PHE A 6 -26.48 -4.08 -20.19
C PHE A 6 -26.03 -3.96 -21.65
N VAL A 7 -26.93 -3.53 -22.51
CA VAL A 7 -26.59 -3.11 -23.88
C VAL A 7 -26.06 -1.69 -23.79
N PHE A 8 -24.74 -1.52 -23.96
CA PHE A 8 -24.16 -0.21 -24.25
C PHE A 8 -24.62 0.22 -25.64
N ASN A 9 -25.63 1.09 -25.70
CA ASN A 9 -26.01 1.72 -26.96
C ASN A 9 -24.93 2.74 -27.34
N LEU A 10 -24.04 2.33 -28.22
CA LEU A 10 -22.98 3.15 -28.82
C LEU A 10 -23.56 4.09 -29.91
N MET A 11 -24.66 4.78 -29.62
CA MET A 11 -25.31 5.72 -30.55
C MET A 11 -25.58 7.04 -29.83
N LEU A 12 -24.57 7.90 -29.79
CA LEU A 12 -24.64 9.38 -29.81
C LEU A 12 -23.23 9.95 -29.53
N LEU A 13 -22.30 9.73 -30.47
CA LEU A 13 -21.02 10.47 -30.48
C LEU A 13 -20.78 11.23 -31.80
N SER A 14 -21.81 11.37 -32.64
CA SER A 14 -21.71 12.06 -33.93
C SER A 14 -22.29 13.47 -33.95
N THR A 15 -22.67 14.06 -32.81
CA THR A 15 -23.24 15.42 -32.74
C THR A 15 -22.62 16.36 -31.69
N LEU A 16 -21.46 16.03 -31.11
CA LEU A 16 -20.74 16.92 -30.19
C LEU A 16 -19.46 17.54 -30.78
N ILE A 17 -19.36 17.62 -32.11
CA ILE A 17 -18.30 18.39 -32.78
C ILE A 17 -18.90 19.71 -33.30
N ALA A 18 -19.32 20.58 -32.38
CA ALA A 18 -19.63 21.99 -32.67
C ALA A 18 -19.94 22.77 -31.39
N ASN A 19 -19.00 22.80 -30.45
CA ASN A 19 -18.76 23.90 -29.52
C ASN A 19 -17.44 23.55 -28.85
N GLY A 20 -16.42 24.41 -28.96
CA GLY A 20 -15.18 24.21 -28.22
C GLY A 20 -15.49 24.23 -26.74
N GLU A 21 -15.63 23.06 -26.12
CA GLU A 21 -15.61 22.98 -24.66
C GLU A 21 -14.23 23.48 -24.24
N GLU A 22 -14.20 24.63 -23.56
CA GLU A 22 -12.98 25.13 -22.94
C GLU A 22 -12.38 24.01 -22.07
N LYS A 23 -11.07 23.76 -22.23
CA LYS A 23 -10.37 22.76 -21.43
C LYS A 23 -10.72 22.95 -19.95
N PRO A 24 -11.04 21.86 -19.21
CA PRO A 24 -11.40 21.99 -17.81
C PRO A 24 -10.34 22.75 -17.01
N LEU A 25 -10.77 23.78 -16.29
CA LEU A 25 -9.86 24.53 -15.42
C LEU A 25 -9.62 23.77 -14.11
N LEU A 26 -8.37 23.45 -13.82
CA LEU A 26 -7.99 22.87 -12.53
C LEU A 26 -7.83 23.98 -11.49
N LYS A 27 -8.58 23.89 -10.39
CA LYS A 27 -8.59 24.89 -9.33
C LYS A 27 -8.85 24.25 -7.97
N PHE A 28 -8.15 24.70 -6.93
CA PHE A 28 -8.42 24.33 -5.55
C PHE A 28 -9.87 24.68 -5.17
N LYS A 29 -10.48 23.83 -4.34
CA LYS A 29 -11.81 24.05 -3.76
C LYS A 29 -11.76 25.16 -2.69
N PRO A 30 -12.92 25.74 -2.32
CA PRO A 30 -12.99 26.74 -1.26
C PRO A 30 -12.49 26.27 0.12
N ASP A 31 -12.40 24.95 0.35
CA ASP A 31 -11.84 24.34 1.55
C ASP A 31 -10.31 24.13 1.48
N ALA A 32 -9.65 24.77 0.50
CA ALA A 32 -8.22 24.68 0.23
C ALA A 32 -7.73 23.27 -0.19
N THR A 33 -8.62 22.38 -0.63
CA THR A 33 -8.22 21.03 -1.09
C THR A 33 -8.29 20.86 -2.60
N PHE A 34 -7.44 20.00 -3.14
CA PHE A 34 -7.53 19.51 -4.52
C PHE A 34 -7.26 18.00 -4.56
N LYS A 35 -8.23 17.22 -5.00
CA LYS A 35 -8.19 15.74 -4.94
C LYS A 35 -7.88 15.12 -6.30
N ILE A 36 -6.88 14.26 -6.32
CA ILE A 36 -6.47 13.45 -7.47
C ILE A 36 -6.75 11.98 -7.19
N VAL A 37 -7.32 11.27 -8.16
CA VAL A 37 -7.40 9.81 -8.18
C VAL A 37 -6.47 9.27 -9.25
N GLN A 38 -5.53 8.43 -8.86
CA GLN A 38 -4.63 7.70 -9.75
C GLN A 38 -5.18 6.30 -10.00
N PHE A 39 -5.41 5.98 -11.28
CA PHE A 39 -5.58 4.60 -11.75
C PHE A 39 -4.34 4.21 -12.56
N THR A 40 -3.91 2.97 -12.41
CA THR A 40 -2.71 2.45 -13.06
C THR A 40 -2.88 1.00 -13.41
N ASP A 41 -2.22 0.55 -14.47
CA ASP A 41 -2.13 -0.87 -14.81
C ASP A 41 -3.52 -1.52 -14.96
N THR A 42 -4.46 -0.82 -15.60
CA THR A 42 -5.82 -1.35 -15.78
C THR A 42 -5.82 -2.54 -16.75
N HIS A 43 -4.86 -2.59 -17.69
CA HIS A 43 -4.67 -3.67 -18.67
C HIS A 43 -5.98 -4.03 -19.39
N LEU A 44 -6.79 -3.03 -19.73
CA LEU A 44 -8.12 -3.25 -20.27
C LEU A 44 -8.04 -3.92 -21.63
N GLN A 45 -8.94 -4.87 -21.82
CA GLN A 45 -9.20 -5.53 -23.08
C GLN A 45 -10.63 -5.26 -23.50
N TYR A 46 -10.83 -4.83 -24.75
CA TYR A 46 -12.13 -4.31 -25.23
C TYR A 46 -13.29 -5.29 -25.04
N ASP A 47 -13.10 -6.55 -25.42
CA ASP A 47 -14.09 -7.63 -25.40
C ASP A 47 -13.89 -8.58 -24.21
N SER A 48 -13.69 -8.03 -23.00
CA SER A 48 -13.49 -8.82 -21.80
C SER A 48 -14.40 -8.39 -20.66
N TYR A 49 -15.18 -9.35 -20.13
CA TYR A 49 -16.01 -9.15 -18.95
C TYR A 49 -15.19 -8.78 -17.70
N ARG A 50 -13.90 -9.19 -17.67
CA ARG A 50 -12.97 -8.80 -16.60
C ARG A 50 -12.69 -7.30 -16.65
N SER A 51 -12.50 -6.77 -17.86
CA SER A 51 -12.29 -5.35 -18.14
C SER A 51 -13.54 -4.52 -17.84
N ASP A 52 -14.73 -5.02 -18.19
CA ASP A 52 -15.99 -4.36 -17.83
C ASP A 52 -16.15 -4.25 -16.29
N SER A 53 -15.65 -5.24 -15.53
CA SER A 53 -15.63 -5.19 -14.06
C SER A 53 -14.71 -4.08 -13.52
N VAL A 54 -13.58 -3.81 -14.20
CA VAL A 54 -12.66 -2.72 -13.86
C VAL A 54 -13.29 -1.36 -14.13
N LEU A 55 -13.99 -1.18 -15.25
CA LEU A 55 -14.71 0.07 -15.56
C LEU A 55 -15.77 0.38 -14.50
N VAL A 56 -16.49 -0.64 -14.01
CA VAL A 56 -17.44 -0.49 -12.90
C VAL A 56 -16.73 -0.09 -11.60
N MET A 57 -15.56 -0.65 -11.32
CA MET A 57 -14.75 -0.26 -10.15
C MET A 57 -14.28 1.20 -10.26
N MET A 58 -13.75 1.62 -11.42
CA MET A 58 -13.32 3.00 -11.65
C MET A 58 -14.46 3.98 -11.41
N LYS A 59 -15.64 3.68 -11.95
CA LYS A 59 -16.85 4.47 -11.71
C LYS A 59 -17.18 4.59 -10.22
N LYS A 60 -17.15 3.47 -9.47
CA LYS A 60 -17.40 3.48 -8.01
C LYS A 60 -16.37 4.33 -7.25
N VAL A 61 -15.10 4.27 -7.63
CA VAL A 61 -14.05 5.09 -7.01
C VAL A 61 -14.30 6.57 -7.28
N ILE A 62 -14.61 6.95 -8.52
CA ILE A 62 -14.91 8.35 -8.89
C ILE A 62 -16.17 8.85 -8.16
N GLU A 63 -17.23 8.06 -8.10
CA GLU A 63 -18.47 8.38 -7.38
C GLU A 63 -18.24 8.58 -5.88
N ARG A 64 -17.39 7.73 -5.27
CA ARG A 64 -17.04 7.79 -3.86
C ARG A 64 -16.17 9.00 -3.55
N GLU A 65 -15.09 9.19 -4.29
CA GLU A 65 -14.05 10.15 -3.94
C GLU A 65 -14.32 11.55 -4.48
N LYS A 66 -15.11 11.66 -5.57
CA LYS A 66 -15.39 12.92 -6.27
C LYS A 66 -14.11 13.71 -6.55
N PRO A 67 -13.15 13.11 -7.29
CA PRO A 67 -11.87 13.76 -7.56
C PRO A 67 -12.04 14.99 -8.43
N ASP A 68 -11.12 15.94 -8.27
CA ASP A 68 -10.96 17.12 -9.12
C ASP A 68 -10.15 16.79 -10.39
N LEU A 69 -9.35 15.71 -10.33
CA LEU A 69 -8.58 15.19 -11.45
C LEU A 69 -8.43 13.67 -11.35
N VAL A 70 -8.59 12.95 -12.46
CA VAL A 70 -8.16 11.56 -12.62
C VAL A 70 -6.86 11.53 -13.42
N ILE A 71 -5.86 10.80 -12.95
CA ILE A 71 -4.62 10.55 -13.70
C ILE A 71 -4.48 9.05 -13.99
N LEU A 72 -4.33 8.71 -15.27
CA LEU A 72 -4.06 7.35 -15.77
C LEU A 72 -2.55 7.20 -16.00
N THR A 73 -1.85 6.48 -15.12
CA THR A 73 -0.38 6.38 -15.12
C THR A 73 0.16 5.20 -15.91
N GLY A 74 -0.34 5.00 -17.14
CA GLY A 74 0.15 3.99 -18.08
C GLY A 74 -0.43 2.58 -17.90
N ASP A 75 -0.16 1.75 -18.90
CA ASP A 75 -0.67 0.38 -19.08
C ASP A 75 -2.20 0.30 -18.96
N VAL A 76 -2.85 1.23 -19.67
CA VAL A 76 -4.30 1.38 -19.58
C VAL A 76 -5.00 0.32 -20.41
N VAL A 77 -4.54 0.08 -21.64
CA VAL A 77 -5.17 -0.84 -22.59
C VAL A 77 -4.15 -1.84 -23.13
N GLY A 78 -4.39 -3.13 -22.92
CA GLY A 78 -3.51 -4.24 -23.33
C GLY A 78 -4.18 -5.21 -24.32
N SER A 79 -4.82 -4.69 -25.38
CA SER A 79 -5.40 -5.52 -26.46
C SER A 79 -5.58 -4.77 -27.78
N ASP A 80 -5.89 -5.54 -28.84
CA ASP A 80 -6.53 -5.05 -30.06
C ASP A 80 -7.89 -4.39 -29.78
N ASN A 81 -8.46 -3.70 -30.78
CA ASN A 81 -9.58 -2.75 -30.63
C ASN A 81 -9.26 -1.63 -29.64
N ARG A 82 -7.99 -1.23 -29.57
CA ARG A 82 -7.41 -0.25 -28.66
C ARG A 82 -8.14 1.08 -28.70
N LYS A 83 -8.52 1.57 -29.89
CA LYS A 83 -9.33 2.80 -30.02
C LYS A 83 -10.63 2.68 -29.22
N ARG A 84 -11.36 1.57 -29.38
CA ARG A 84 -12.65 1.37 -28.70
C ARG A 84 -12.48 1.13 -27.22
N ALA A 85 -11.42 0.44 -26.80
CA ALA A 85 -11.09 0.26 -25.39
C ALA A 85 -10.80 1.61 -24.72
N TRP A 86 -9.96 2.46 -25.32
CA TRP A 86 -9.69 3.81 -24.80
C TRP A 86 -10.94 4.67 -24.70
N LEU A 87 -11.83 4.60 -25.70
CA LEU A 87 -13.13 5.29 -25.62
C LEU A 87 -14.01 4.77 -24.48
N LYS A 88 -14.00 3.47 -24.16
CA LYS A 88 -14.68 2.93 -22.96
C LYS A 88 -14.10 3.51 -21.67
N VAL A 89 -12.78 3.65 -21.58
CA VAL A 89 -12.11 4.28 -20.41
C VAL A 89 -12.51 5.73 -20.30
N ALA A 90 -12.31 6.50 -21.37
CA ALA A 90 -12.66 7.92 -21.43
C ALA A 90 -14.12 8.16 -21.03
N GLN A 91 -15.04 7.30 -21.49
CA GLN A 91 -16.47 7.41 -21.17
C GLN A 91 -16.75 7.40 -19.66
N VAL A 92 -15.96 6.67 -18.85
CA VAL A 92 -16.13 6.65 -17.38
C VAL A 92 -15.94 8.05 -16.79
N MET A 93 -14.88 8.76 -17.22
CA MET A 93 -14.60 10.12 -16.74
C MET A 93 -15.53 11.16 -17.38
N ILE A 94 -15.89 10.98 -18.66
CA ILE A 94 -16.82 11.85 -19.38
C ILE A 94 -18.21 11.81 -18.74
N ASP A 95 -18.74 10.62 -18.46
CA ASP A 95 -20.05 10.45 -17.79
C ASP A 95 -20.04 11.08 -16.39
N ALA A 96 -18.90 10.98 -15.70
CA ALA A 96 -18.70 11.59 -14.39
C ALA A 96 -18.36 13.09 -14.46
N LYS A 97 -18.20 13.67 -15.65
CA LYS A 97 -17.76 15.06 -15.88
C LYS A 97 -16.49 15.42 -15.10
N THR A 98 -15.58 14.47 -15.02
CA THR A 98 -14.36 14.57 -14.21
C THR A 98 -13.17 14.84 -15.14
N PRO A 99 -12.41 15.94 -14.92
CA PRO A 99 -11.18 16.19 -15.66
C PRO A 99 -10.22 15.00 -15.55
N TRP A 100 -9.56 14.64 -16.64
CA TRP A 100 -8.65 13.50 -16.64
C TRP A 100 -7.44 13.70 -17.54
N ALA A 101 -6.32 13.10 -17.16
CA ALA A 101 -5.07 13.14 -17.88
C ALA A 101 -4.46 11.74 -17.96
N ALA A 102 -3.71 11.45 -19.01
CA ALA A 102 -3.09 10.15 -19.22
C ALA A 102 -1.63 10.27 -19.67
N MET A 103 -0.84 9.27 -19.32
CA MET A 103 0.47 8.99 -19.92
C MET A 103 0.52 7.52 -20.33
N PHE A 104 1.52 7.17 -21.14
CA PHE A 104 1.66 5.82 -21.67
C PHE A 104 2.67 5.00 -20.87
N GLY A 105 2.33 3.72 -20.68
CA GLY A 105 3.22 2.69 -20.19
C GLY A 105 3.93 1.94 -21.31
N ASN A 106 4.61 0.85 -20.98
CA ASN A 106 5.30 0.02 -21.97
C ASN A 106 4.30 -0.79 -22.81
N HIS A 107 3.20 -1.26 -22.22
CA HIS A 107 2.20 -2.04 -22.97
C HIS A 107 1.37 -1.18 -23.92
N ASP A 108 1.31 0.14 -23.72
CA ASP A 108 0.52 1.07 -24.52
C ASP A 108 1.04 1.25 -25.97
N ALA A 109 2.12 0.59 -26.36
CA ALA A 109 2.64 0.52 -27.75
C ALA A 109 2.53 -0.87 -28.42
N GLU A 110 2.14 -1.92 -27.69
CA GLU A 110 2.38 -3.33 -28.10
C GLU A 110 1.32 -3.97 -29.03
N TYR A 111 0.27 -3.23 -29.44
CA TYR A 111 -0.89 -3.78 -30.17
C TYR A 111 -1.21 -2.99 -31.45
N GLU A 112 -2.46 -3.06 -31.93
CA GLU A 112 -2.92 -2.50 -33.21
C GLU A 112 -2.55 -1.01 -33.44
N LEU A 113 -2.44 -0.21 -32.36
CA LEU A 113 -2.08 1.20 -32.43
C LEU A 113 -0.81 1.46 -31.63
N ASP A 114 0.08 2.26 -32.21
CA ASP A 114 1.22 2.82 -31.49
C ASP A 114 0.78 3.95 -30.54
N LYS A 115 1.74 4.49 -29.79
CA LYS A 115 1.51 5.60 -28.85
C LYS A 115 1.06 6.89 -29.55
N GLU A 116 1.57 7.18 -30.75
CA GLU A 116 1.20 8.41 -31.50
C GLU A 116 -0.26 8.39 -31.94
N GLN A 117 -0.70 7.28 -32.52
CA GLN A 117 -2.08 7.06 -32.94
C GLN A 117 -3.03 7.02 -31.74
N THR A 118 -2.58 6.45 -30.62
CA THR A 118 -3.35 6.47 -29.36
C THR A 118 -3.49 7.89 -28.82
N MET A 119 -2.42 8.69 -28.84
CA MET A 119 -2.45 10.10 -28.45
C MET A 119 -3.43 10.91 -29.30
N ASP A 120 -3.47 10.70 -30.63
CA ASP A 120 -4.44 11.32 -31.52
C ASP A 120 -5.91 10.97 -31.19
N ILE A 121 -6.15 9.82 -30.55
CA ILE A 121 -7.50 9.42 -30.15
C ILE A 121 -7.93 10.10 -28.86
N ILE A 122 -7.02 10.26 -27.89
CA ILE A 122 -7.38 10.69 -26.52
C ILE A 122 -7.21 12.19 -26.29
N VAL A 123 -6.39 12.87 -27.08
CA VAL A 123 -6.25 14.33 -27.05
C VAL A 123 -7.54 14.97 -27.60
N GLY A 124 -8.06 15.94 -26.86
CA GLY A 124 -9.27 16.68 -27.27
C GLY A 124 -10.58 15.95 -27.01
N LEU A 125 -10.57 14.75 -26.41
CA LEU A 125 -11.79 14.15 -25.87
C LEU A 125 -12.37 15.04 -24.74
N PRO A 126 -13.70 15.02 -24.52
CA PRO A 126 -14.31 15.79 -23.44
C PRO A 126 -13.65 15.52 -22.09
N TYR A 127 -13.45 16.58 -21.31
CA TYR A 127 -12.74 16.56 -20.03
C TYR A 127 -11.28 16.06 -20.04
N SER A 128 -10.72 15.73 -21.20
CA SER A 128 -9.30 15.33 -21.32
C SER A 128 -8.38 16.54 -21.24
N LEU A 129 -7.41 16.46 -20.35
CA LEU A 129 -6.30 17.39 -20.18
C LEU A 129 -4.98 16.81 -20.70
N THR A 130 -5.03 15.66 -21.38
CA THR A 130 -3.86 15.02 -21.97
C THR A 130 -3.31 15.88 -23.11
N GLU A 131 -1.99 16.11 -23.11
CA GLU A 131 -1.31 16.92 -24.12
C GLU A 131 -0.10 16.19 -24.71
N ARG A 132 0.24 16.56 -25.95
CA ARG A 132 1.51 16.16 -26.57
C ARG A 132 2.66 16.91 -25.94
N GLY A 133 3.78 16.21 -25.73
CA GLY A 133 5.03 16.82 -25.29
C GLY A 133 5.58 17.86 -26.27
N PRO A 134 6.48 18.74 -25.80
CA PRO A 134 7.14 19.71 -26.66
C PRO A 134 8.01 19.03 -27.72
N LYS A 135 8.11 19.64 -28.90
CA LYS A 135 8.97 19.15 -29.98
C LYS A 135 10.43 19.11 -29.53
N GLY A 136 11.12 18.00 -29.82
CA GLY A 136 12.54 17.82 -29.51
C GLY A 136 12.83 17.35 -28.08
N VAL A 137 11.80 17.01 -27.30
CA VAL A 137 11.93 16.29 -26.03
C VAL A 137 11.47 14.86 -26.25
N ASN A 138 12.27 13.89 -25.82
CA ASN A 138 11.96 12.47 -25.96
C ASN A 138 10.75 12.08 -25.10
N GLY A 139 9.96 11.10 -25.55
CA GLY A 139 8.67 10.76 -24.95
C GLY A 139 7.52 11.56 -25.56
N LEU A 140 6.35 10.94 -25.65
CA LEU A 140 5.19 11.52 -26.34
C LEU A 140 4.34 12.39 -25.42
N SER A 141 4.37 12.09 -24.12
CA SER A 141 3.58 12.69 -23.06
C SER A 141 4.53 13.40 -22.12
N ASN A 142 4.74 14.70 -22.32
CA ASN A 142 5.59 15.54 -21.47
C ASN A 142 4.89 16.88 -21.28
N TYR A 143 4.03 16.98 -20.28
CA TYR A 143 3.20 18.17 -20.08
C TYR A 143 2.98 18.47 -18.60
N ILE A 144 2.47 19.68 -18.33
CA ILE A 144 2.29 20.21 -16.99
C ILE A 144 0.85 20.64 -16.83
N LEU A 145 0.23 20.21 -15.74
CA LEU A 145 -1.12 20.60 -15.36
C LEU A 145 -1.03 21.61 -14.21
N PRO A 146 -1.13 22.92 -14.49
CA PRO A 146 -1.18 23.92 -13.44
C PRO A 146 -2.54 23.92 -12.73
N ILE A 147 -2.52 23.92 -11.40
CA ILE A 147 -3.70 24.01 -10.54
C ILE A 147 -3.78 25.41 -9.97
N GLN A 148 -4.87 26.13 -10.24
CA GLN A 148 -5.07 27.49 -9.77
C GLN A 148 -5.51 27.55 -8.30
N SER A 149 -5.13 28.64 -7.63
CA SER A 149 -5.59 29.02 -6.30
C SER A 149 -7.12 29.05 -6.21
N SER A 150 -7.71 28.72 -5.06
CA SER A 150 -9.15 28.81 -4.85
C SER A 150 -9.68 30.25 -4.98
N THR A 151 -8.83 31.25 -4.74
CA THR A 151 -9.20 32.67 -4.64
C THR A 151 -8.70 33.54 -5.80
N SER A 152 -7.80 33.03 -6.64
CA SER A 152 -7.23 33.80 -7.76
C SER A 152 -6.91 32.92 -8.98
N SER A 153 -6.54 33.53 -10.10
CA SER A 153 -6.10 32.80 -11.30
C SER A 153 -4.62 32.38 -11.26
N LYS A 154 -3.92 32.60 -10.13
CA LYS A 154 -2.51 32.22 -9.98
C LYS A 154 -2.39 30.71 -9.78
N THR A 155 -1.37 30.12 -10.39
CA THR A 155 -0.99 28.72 -10.14
C THR A 155 -0.49 28.57 -8.71
N ALA A 156 -1.09 27.62 -7.97
CA ALA A 156 -0.76 27.30 -6.59
C ALA A 156 -0.10 25.92 -6.44
N ALA A 157 -0.33 25.01 -7.38
CA ALA A 157 0.35 23.72 -7.45
C ALA A 157 0.54 23.25 -8.90
N LEU A 158 1.44 22.29 -9.12
CA LEU A 158 1.71 21.68 -10.44
C LEU A 158 1.57 20.16 -10.38
N CYS A 159 1.12 19.56 -11.48
CA CYS A 159 1.33 18.14 -11.75
C CYS A 159 2.15 17.98 -13.03
N TYR A 160 3.35 17.41 -12.91
CA TYR A 160 4.17 17.00 -14.04
C TYR A 160 3.73 15.62 -14.51
N VAL A 161 3.47 15.47 -15.80
CA VAL A 161 3.12 14.20 -16.43
C VAL A 161 4.17 13.87 -17.48
N LEU A 162 4.89 12.77 -17.27
CA LEU A 162 5.94 12.29 -18.16
C LEU A 162 5.66 10.83 -18.55
N ASP A 163 5.89 10.46 -19.79
CA ASP A 163 6.06 9.06 -20.18
C ASP A 163 7.54 8.71 -20.29
N VAL A 164 7.85 7.41 -20.17
CA VAL A 164 9.22 6.93 -20.35
C VAL A 164 9.55 6.86 -21.84
N SER A 165 10.75 7.32 -22.20
CA SER A 165 11.20 7.29 -23.58
C SER A 165 11.49 5.84 -24.01
N GLU A 166 11.01 5.47 -25.21
CA GLU A 166 11.50 4.27 -25.90
C GLU A 166 12.89 4.59 -26.45
N THR A 167 13.94 4.38 -25.64
CA THR A 167 15.28 4.53 -26.18
C THR A 167 15.63 3.33 -27.05
N ALA A 168 16.06 3.60 -28.28
CA ALA A 168 16.44 2.60 -29.27
C ALA A 168 17.87 2.06 -29.07
N TYR A 169 18.42 2.09 -27.85
CA TYR A 169 19.78 1.62 -27.59
C TYR A 169 19.78 0.27 -26.87
N PRO A 170 19.86 -0.86 -27.59
CA PRO A 170 20.40 -2.07 -26.99
C PRO A 170 21.88 -1.79 -26.70
N LEU A 171 22.27 -1.84 -25.42
CA LEU A 171 23.68 -2.04 -25.06
C LEU A 171 24.11 -3.37 -25.73
N GLU A 172 25.32 -3.41 -26.28
CA GLU A 172 25.87 -4.41 -27.22
C GLU A 172 25.84 -5.89 -26.77
N ASP A 173 25.18 -6.23 -25.67
CA ASP A 173 25.06 -7.58 -25.14
C ASP A 173 23.65 -8.01 -24.68
N GLN A 174 22.58 -7.22 -24.93
CA GLN A 174 21.22 -7.58 -24.47
C GLN A 174 20.11 -7.43 -25.52
N THR A 175 19.25 -8.45 -25.57
CA THR A 175 17.98 -8.44 -26.31
C THR A 175 16.94 -7.63 -25.52
N GLY A 176 16.78 -6.35 -25.85
CA GLY A 176 15.69 -5.51 -25.33
C GLY A 176 15.96 -4.01 -25.48
N THR A 177 14.91 -3.24 -25.78
CA THR A 177 14.90 -1.76 -25.65
C THR A 177 14.70 -1.42 -24.18
N PHE A 178 15.63 -0.70 -23.57
CA PHE A 178 15.46 -0.18 -22.21
C PHE A 178 14.72 1.17 -22.29
N THR A 179 13.69 1.34 -21.45
CA THR A 179 12.89 2.56 -21.38
C THR A 179 13.25 3.35 -20.12
N TRP A 180 13.63 4.62 -20.27
CA TRP A 180 13.96 5.49 -19.13
C TRP A 180 13.66 6.97 -19.43
N ILE A 181 13.73 7.81 -18.40
CA ILE A 181 13.59 9.26 -18.54
C ILE A 181 14.87 9.84 -19.17
N ASP A 182 14.73 10.35 -20.38
CA ASP A 182 15.81 10.90 -21.20
C ASP A 182 16.34 12.24 -20.68
N ASP A 183 17.60 12.56 -20.95
CA ASP A 183 18.21 13.83 -20.54
C ASP A 183 17.47 15.06 -21.10
N SER A 184 16.88 14.96 -22.29
CA SER A 184 16.04 16.03 -22.85
C SER A 184 14.77 16.28 -22.02
N GLN A 185 14.19 15.24 -21.41
CA GLN A 185 13.06 15.37 -20.48
C GLN A 185 13.50 16.01 -19.17
N VAL A 186 14.68 15.65 -18.66
CA VAL A 186 15.25 16.24 -17.44
C VAL A 186 15.53 17.74 -17.62
N GLU A 187 16.15 18.13 -18.74
CA GLU A 187 16.44 19.54 -19.04
C GLU A 187 15.17 20.34 -19.33
N TRP A 188 14.18 19.74 -20.01
CA TRP A 188 12.86 20.34 -20.16
C TRP A 188 12.19 20.60 -18.81
N TYR A 189 12.16 19.60 -17.93
CA TYR A 189 11.60 19.74 -16.58
C TYR A 189 12.28 20.87 -15.80
N LYS A 190 13.62 20.92 -15.76
CA LYS A 190 14.38 21.97 -15.07
C LYS A 190 14.02 23.36 -15.60
N LYS A 191 13.89 23.50 -16.93
CA LYS A 191 13.51 24.76 -17.57
C LYS A 191 12.10 25.20 -17.18
N GLU A 192 11.12 24.30 -17.22
CA GLU A 192 9.74 24.61 -16.86
C GLU A 192 9.60 24.93 -15.36
N SER A 193 10.25 24.15 -14.49
CA SER A 193 10.35 24.42 -13.06
C SER A 193 10.86 25.83 -12.77
N ALA A 194 11.97 26.22 -13.40
CA ALA A 194 12.55 27.57 -13.25
C ALA A 194 11.62 28.67 -13.79
N ALA A 195 10.89 28.41 -14.88
CA ALA A 195 9.94 29.35 -15.46
C ALA A 195 8.75 29.60 -14.50
N TYR A 196 8.17 28.55 -13.94
CA TYR A 196 7.10 28.66 -12.94
C TYR A 196 7.57 29.34 -11.65
N ALA A 197 8.77 29.00 -11.16
CA ALA A 197 9.35 29.68 -10.01
C ALA A 197 9.54 31.18 -10.27
N SER A 198 10.03 31.55 -11.45
CA SER A 198 10.21 32.96 -11.85
C SER A 198 8.88 33.72 -11.89
N GLN A 199 7.81 33.09 -12.40
CA GLN A 199 6.46 33.64 -12.38
C GLN A 199 5.88 33.76 -10.95
N ASN A 200 6.41 32.99 -10.00
CA ASN A 200 6.04 32.99 -8.59
C ASN A 200 7.08 33.72 -7.69
N GLY A 201 7.69 34.80 -8.20
CA GLY A 201 8.61 35.63 -7.42
C GLY A 201 9.91 34.93 -7.01
N GLY A 202 10.34 33.93 -7.79
CA GLY A 202 11.53 33.12 -7.53
C GLY A 202 11.30 31.93 -6.58
N THR A 203 10.07 31.72 -6.11
CA THR A 203 9.75 30.61 -5.19
C THR A 203 9.20 29.41 -5.96
N PRO A 204 9.80 28.21 -5.85
CA PRO A 204 9.27 27.00 -6.47
C PRO A 204 7.82 26.73 -6.07
N ILE A 205 6.98 26.39 -7.03
CA ILE A 205 5.57 26.03 -6.79
C ILE A 205 5.51 24.57 -6.33
N PRO A 206 4.80 24.22 -5.24
CA PRO A 206 4.63 22.83 -4.82
C PRO A 206 4.10 21.94 -5.96
N ALA A 207 4.74 20.81 -6.20
CA ALA A 207 4.43 19.96 -7.35
C ALA A 207 4.39 18.47 -7.01
N LEU A 208 3.64 17.72 -7.81
CA LEU A 208 3.69 16.26 -7.88
C LEU A 208 4.14 15.84 -9.29
N ALA A 209 4.81 14.70 -9.41
CA ALA A 209 5.18 14.12 -10.70
C ALA A 209 4.56 12.73 -10.89
N PHE A 210 4.16 12.43 -12.12
CA PHE A 210 3.53 11.17 -12.51
C PHE A 210 4.23 10.62 -13.74
N PHE A 211 4.60 9.34 -13.68
CA PHE A 211 5.14 8.58 -14.83
C PHE A 211 4.93 7.08 -14.60
N HIS A 212 5.02 6.27 -15.65
CA HIS A 212 4.64 4.85 -15.53
C HIS A 212 5.70 3.98 -14.84
N ILE A 213 6.95 4.00 -15.31
CA ILE A 213 8.00 3.09 -14.84
C ILE A 213 8.86 3.75 -13.75
N PRO A 214 9.04 3.11 -12.57
CA PRO A 214 9.89 3.61 -11.50
C PRO A 214 11.36 3.73 -11.89
N PHE A 215 12.03 4.78 -11.38
CA PHE A 215 13.49 4.93 -11.46
C PHE A 215 14.21 4.27 -10.27
N PRO A 216 15.54 4.03 -10.32
CA PRO A 216 16.28 3.23 -9.34
C PRO A 216 16.12 3.63 -7.87
N GLU A 217 15.94 4.91 -7.57
CA GLU A 217 15.80 5.45 -6.22
C GLU A 217 14.57 4.89 -5.47
N PHE A 218 13.58 4.33 -6.19
CA PHE A 218 12.50 3.55 -5.55
C PHE A 218 13.03 2.36 -4.75
N ASN A 219 14.13 1.74 -5.19
CA ASN A 219 14.77 0.66 -4.45
C ASN A 219 15.38 1.14 -3.13
N GLU A 220 15.72 2.44 -3.00
CA GLU A 220 16.33 2.98 -1.79
C GLU A 220 15.32 3.24 -0.67
N VAL A 221 14.05 3.41 -1.01
CA VAL A 221 12.98 3.52 0.00
C VAL A 221 12.37 2.17 0.34
N ALA A 222 12.48 1.18 -0.54
CA ALA A 222 11.95 -0.16 -0.30
C ALA A 222 12.55 -0.80 0.98
N GLY A 223 11.70 -1.45 1.78
CA GLY A 223 12.08 -2.14 3.02
C GLY A 223 12.42 -1.25 4.22
N LYS A 224 12.43 0.09 4.07
CA LYS A 224 12.62 1.01 5.20
C LYS A 224 11.41 1.01 6.13
N SER A 225 11.65 1.19 7.43
CA SER A 225 10.60 1.29 8.46
C SER A 225 9.72 2.55 8.34
N THR A 226 10.10 3.50 7.49
CA THR A 226 9.32 4.69 7.12
C THR A 226 8.49 4.51 5.86
N THR A 227 8.64 3.39 5.16
CA THR A 227 7.90 3.10 3.93
C THR A 227 6.60 2.40 4.28
N VAL A 228 5.51 2.92 3.74
CA VAL A 228 4.14 2.56 4.08
C VAL A 228 3.45 1.93 2.88
N GLY A 229 2.96 0.70 3.03
CA GLY A 229 2.25 -0.06 1.99
C GLY A 229 2.95 -1.36 1.61
N VAL A 230 2.36 -2.07 0.66
CA VAL A 230 2.76 -3.42 0.24
C VAL A 230 3.93 -3.37 -0.76
N GLN A 231 4.87 -4.29 -0.57
CA GLN A 231 6.16 -4.37 -1.26
C GLN A 231 6.47 -5.83 -1.68
N TRP A 232 5.58 -6.48 -2.43
CA TRP A 232 5.77 -7.91 -2.76
C TRP A 232 6.66 -8.15 -3.98
N GLU A 233 6.97 -7.12 -4.76
CA GLU A 233 7.96 -7.19 -5.85
C GLU A 233 9.25 -6.50 -5.40
N LEU A 234 10.27 -7.32 -5.12
CA LEU A 234 11.61 -6.90 -4.73
C LEU A 234 12.35 -6.28 -5.92
N ASN A 235 13.15 -5.24 -5.66
CA ASN A 235 13.87 -4.46 -6.68
C ASN A 235 12.94 -3.93 -7.78
N PRO A 236 11.92 -3.12 -7.42
CA PRO A 236 10.95 -2.61 -8.37
C PRO A 236 11.52 -1.58 -9.34
N ALA A 237 12.83 -1.36 -9.43
CA ALA A 237 13.43 -0.60 -10.50
C ALA A 237 14.72 -1.28 -10.98
N PRO A 238 15.03 -1.27 -12.30
CA PRO A 238 16.25 -1.87 -12.83
C PRO A 238 17.51 -1.22 -12.21
N PRO A 239 18.45 -2.00 -11.64
CA PRO A 239 19.55 -1.45 -10.83
C PRO A 239 20.67 -0.76 -11.63
N ARG A 240 20.63 -0.76 -12.97
CA ARG A 240 21.80 -0.43 -13.82
C ARG A 240 21.74 0.90 -14.57
N ILE A 241 20.62 1.64 -14.56
CA ILE A 241 20.48 2.87 -15.36
C ILE A 241 19.89 3.98 -14.48
N ARG A 242 20.71 5.01 -14.17
CA ARG A 242 20.26 6.19 -13.40
C ARG A 242 19.83 7.29 -14.37
N SER A 243 18.59 7.75 -14.22
CA SER A 243 18.19 9.05 -14.77
C SER A 243 18.56 10.14 -13.76
N ASN A 244 19.04 11.29 -14.24
CA ASN A 244 19.31 12.45 -13.38
C ASN A 244 18.03 13.16 -12.90
N LEU A 245 16.84 12.62 -13.22
CA LEU A 245 15.56 13.25 -12.89
C LEU A 245 15.38 13.46 -11.38
N PHE A 246 15.69 12.47 -10.54
CA PHE A 246 15.55 12.62 -9.09
C PHE A 246 16.43 13.73 -8.55
N ALA A 247 17.71 13.76 -8.94
CA ALA A 247 18.65 14.82 -8.57
C ALA A 247 18.22 16.20 -9.09
N ALA A 248 17.64 16.26 -10.29
CA ALA A 248 17.05 17.48 -10.83
C ALA A 248 15.87 17.96 -9.97
N MET A 249 14.98 17.05 -9.57
CA MET A 249 13.84 17.37 -8.70
C MET A 249 14.28 17.91 -7.34
N GLN A 250 15.29 17.29 -6.73
CA GLN A 250 15.88 17.79 -5.49
C GLN A 250 16.48 19.19 -5.64
N SER A 251 17.13 19.46 -6.78
CA SER A 251 17.74 20.76 -7.06
C SER A 251 16.69 21.85 -7.30
N CYS A 252 15.59 21.50 -7.98
CA CYS A 252 14.49 22.39 -8.31
C CYS A 252 13.58 22.70 -7.10
N LYS A 253 13.47 21.78 -6.13
CA LYS A 253 12.73 21.96 -4.85
C LYS A 253 11.23 22.24 -5.01
N ASP A 254 10.64 21.94 -6.16
CA ASP A 254 9.20 22.04 -6.41
C ASP A 254 8.49 20.72 -6.08
N VAL A 255 8.99 19.58 -6.55
CA VAL A 255 8.37 18.26 -6.43
C VAL A 255 8.41 17.76 -4.97
N MET A 256 7.26 17.36 -4.46
CA MET A 256 7.08 16.75 -3.13
C MET A 256 6.90 15.23 -3.21
N GLY A 257 6.36 14.75 -4.34
CA GLY A 257 5.98 13.35 -4.49
C GLY A 257 5.95 12.93 -5.95
N VAL A 258 6.32 11.68 -6.16
CA VAL A 258 6.47 11.02 -7.45
C VAL A 258 5.62 9.75 -7.43
N PHE A 259 4.71 9.61 -8.37
CA PHE A 259 3.68 8.55 -8.40
C PHE A 259 3.77 7.72 -9.68
N VAL A 260 3.87 6.40 -9.51
CA VAL A 260 4.15 5.46 -10.61
C VAL A 260 3.23 4.24 -10.64
N GLY A 261 3.35 3.42 -11.69
CA GLY A 261 2.62 2.17 -11.92
C GLY A 261 3.55 0.97 -12.10
N HIS A 262 3.27 0.15 -13.11
CA HIS A 262 4.12 -0.91 -13.69
C HIS A 262 4.28 -2.19 -12.84
N HIS A 263 4.57 -2.05 -11.55
CA HIS A 263 4.76 -3.18 -10.63
C HIS A 263 3.49 -3.48 -9.84
N HIS A 264 2.74 -4.49 -10.29
CA HIS A 264 1.35 -4.70 -9.90
C HIS A 264 1.15 -5.20 -8.45
N ASN A 265 2.20 -5.72 -7.81
CA ASN A 265 2.16 -6.14 -6.41
C ASN A 265 2.80 -5.15 -5.43
N ASN A 266 3.05 -3.92 -5.87
CA ASN A 266 3.49 -2.83 -5.02
C ASN A 266 2.43 -1.72 -4.97
N ASN A 267 2.23 -1.12 -3.80
CA ASN A 267 1.45 0.11 -3.63
C ASN A 267 2.01 1.00 -2.51
N TYR A 268 3.30 0.83 -2.22
CA TYR A 268 3.94 1.53 -1.13
C TYR A 268 4.21 3.00 -1.47
N ILE A 269 4.46 3.79 -0.43
CA ILE A 269 5.01 5.14 -0.49
C ILE A 269 6.09 5.27 0.58
N GLY A 270 7.29 5.68 0.17
CA GLY A 270 8.40 6.02 1.06
C GLY A 270 8.95 7.38 0.67
N CYS A 271 9.78 7.98 1.53
CA CYS A 271 10.40 9.27 1.24
C CYS A 271 11.93 9.12 1.23
N LEU A 272 12.54 9.67 0.18
CA LEU A 272 13.99 9.79 0.05
C LEU A 272 14.31 11.28 0.08
N ASP A 273 15.10 11.68 1.07
CA ASP A 273 15.35 13.09 1.41
C ASP A 273 14.04 13.86 1.66
N ASP A 274 13.59 14.69 0.72
CA ASP A 274 12.37 15.48 0.81
C ASP A 274 11.33 15.17 -0.28
N ILE A 275 11.50 14.04 -1.00
CA ILE A 275 10.61 13.61 -2.09
C ILE A 275 10.02 12.23 -1.78
N CYS A 276 8.69 12.12 -1.79
CA CYS A 276 8.01 10.84 -1.70
C CYS A 276 8.07 10.07 -3.02
N LEU A 277 8.38 8.78 -2.97
CA LEU A 277 8.36 7.85 -4.09
C LEU A 277 7.24 6.83 -3.84
N ALA A 278 6.22 6.80 -4.71
CA ALA A 278 4.97 6.10 -4.47
C ALA A 278 4.48 5.26 -5.65
N PHE A 279 4.14 4.01 -5.41
CA PHE A 279 3.39 3.17 -6.36
C PHE A 279 1.88 3.42 -6.23
N GLY A 280 1.17 3.45 -7.35
CA GLY A 280 -0.29 3.38 -7.40
C GLY A 280 -0.80 2.03 -6.91
N GLN A 281 -2.12 1.93 -6.70
CA GLN A 281 -2.77 0.63 -6.52
C GLN A 281 -3.13 0.09 -7.91
N ASN A 282 -2.67 -1.13 -8.24
CA ASN A 282 -3.12 -1.84 -9.44
C ASN A 282 -4.65 -1.75 -9.57
N SER A 283 -5.13 -1.31 -10.73
CA SER A 283 -6.55 -1.15 -11.00
C SER A 283 -7.12 -2.28 -11.86
N GLY A 284 -6.26 -3.11 -12.47
CA GLY A 284 -6.63 -4.09 -13.47
C GLY A 284 -7.12 -5.43 -12.92
N ARG A 285 -7.91 -6.14 -13.74
CA ARG A 285 -8.25 -7.57 -13.56
C ARG A 285 -7.54 -8.48 -14.56
N GLN A 286 -7.02 -7.90 -15.64
CA GLN A 286 -6.21 -8.59 -16.65
C GLN A 286 -4.71 -8.51 -16.37
N ALA A 287 -4.32 -7.59 -15.48
CA ALA A 287 -3.00 -7.52 -14.88
C ALA A 287 -2.73 -8.76 -14.02
N TYR A 288 -1.48 -9.24 -13.99
CA TYR A 288 -1.05 -10.22 -12.99
C TYR A 288 -1.04 -9.58 -11.57
N GLY A 289 -0.88 -10.42 -10.55
CA GLY A 289 -0.75 -9.98 -9.16
C GLY A 289 -1.94 -10.35 -8.28
N ASP A 290 -1.73 -10.26 -6.97
CA ASP A 290 -2.67 -10.65 -5.91
C ASP A 290 -2.91 -9.51 -4.88
N LEU A 291 -2.50 -8.28 -5.22
CA LEU A 291 -2.62 -7.11 -4.36
C LEU A 291 -4.08 -6.70 -4.13
N GLY A 292 -4.97 -7.06 -5.04
CA GLY A 292 -6.32 -6.54 -5.20
C GLY A 292 -6.38 -5.41 -6.22
N ALA A 293 -7.61 -5.00 -6.55
CA ALA A 293 -7.88 -3.93 -7.48
C ALA A 293 -8.47 -2.70 -6.77
N GLY A 294 -8.02 -1.53 -7.19
CA GLY A 294 -8.42 -0.27 -6.58
C GLY A 294 -7.76 0.96 -7.21
N ALA A 295 -7.50 1.97 -6.39
CA ALA A 295 -6.88 3.23 -6.80
C ALA A 295 -6.04 3.83 -5.67
N ARG A 296 -5.13 4.73 -6.03
CA ARG A 296 -4.51 5.65 -5.07
C ARG A 296 -5.23 6.99 -5.10
N VAL A 297 -5.49 7.56 -3.94
CA VAL A 297 -6.04 8.91 -3.79
C VAL A 297 -4.96 9.82 -3.24
N ILE A 298 -4.91 11.06 -3.74
CA ILE A 298 -3.95 12.09 -3.33
C ILE A 298 -4.73 13.39 -3.12
N VAL A 299 -4.46 14.12 -2.05
CA VAL A 299 -5.08 15.42 -1.76
C VAL A 299 -3.99 16.45 -1.51
N LEU A 300 -3.92 17.46 -2.37
CA LEU A 300 -3.09 18.65 -2.18
C LEU A 300 -3.80 19.66 -1.29
N HIS A 301 -3.04 20.42 -0.52
CA HIS A 301 -3.53 21.49 0.36
C HIS A 301 -2.98 22.84 -0.08
N GLU A 302 -3.85 23.78 -0.43
CA GLU A 302 -3.49 25.11 -0.94
C GLU A 302 -2.73 25.90 0.13
N GLY A 303 -1.65 26.58 -0.28
CA GLY A 303 -0.83 27.39 0.62
C GLY A 303 0.15 26.60 1.47
N GLU A 304 0.12 25.26 1.39
CA GLU A 304 1.01 24.36 2.11
C GLU A 304 1.85 23.52 1.15
N ARG A 305 3.11 23.25 1.51
CA ARG A 305 3.95 22.25 0.83
C ARG A 305 3.59 20.86 1.39
N ARG A 306 2.35 20.44 1.18
CA ARG A 306 1.74 19.28 1.84
C ARG A 306 0.83 18.50 0.88
N PHE A 307 0.84 17.18 1.01
CA PHE A 307 -0.20 16.33 0.42
C PHE A 307 -0.53 15.16 1.34
N ASP A 308 -1.76 14.69 1.25
CA ASP A 308 -2.21 13.43 1.87
C ASP A 308 -2.39 12.37 0.79
N SER A 309 -2.12 11.10 1.08
CA SER A 309 -2.37 10.00 0.15
C SER A 309 -2.76 8.71 0.85
N TRP A 310 -3.62 7.91 0.22
CA TRP A 310 -4.01 6.58 0.69
C TRP A 310 -4.38 5.65 -0.46
N ILE A 311 -4.48 4.37 -0.15
CA ILE A 311 -4.96 3.33 -1.05
C ILE A 311 -6.43 3.04 -0.79
N LEU A 312 -7.21 2.97 -1.86
CA LEU A 312 -8.54 2.38 -1.85
C LEU A 312 -8.47 1.02 -2.51
N LYS A 313 -8.73 -0.03 -1.73
CA LYS A 313 -8.86 -1.39 -2.25
C LYS A 313 -10.33 -1.77 -2.25
N LEU A 314 -10.92 -1.97 -3.42
CA LEU A 314 -12.35 -2.31 -3.54
C LEU A 314 -12.57 -3.80 -3.79
N TYR A 315 -11.60 -4.48 -4.38
CA TYR A 315 -11.70 -5.88 -4.74
C TYR A 315 -10.43 -6.65 -4.39
N GLU A 316 -10.57 -7.87 -3.90
CA GLU A 316 -9.54 -8.89 -4.06
C GLU A 316 -9.58 -9.37 -5.51
N ASN A 317 -8.41 -9.41 -6.17
CA ASN A 317 -8.28 -9.85 -7.56
C ASN A 317 -7.17 -10.91 -7.67
N SER A 318 -7.31 -11.77 -8.68
CA SER A 318 -6.23 -12.65 -9.13
C SER A 318 -6.58 -13.10 -10.54
N ARG A 319 -5.79 -12.70 -11.55
CA ARG A 319 -6.05 -13.05 -12.95
C ARG A 319 -6.02 -14.57 -13.16
N ASP A 320 -5.01 -15.22 -12.61
CA ASP A 320 -4.72 -16.63 -12.84
C ASP A 320 -5.73 -17.55 -12.14
N ARG A 321 -6.28 -17.11 -11.00
CA ARG A 321 -7.35 -17.81 -10.26
C ARG A 321 -8.77 -17.32 -10.61
N ASP A 322 -8.86 -16.33 -11.49
CA ASP A 322 -10.10 -15.63 -11.86
C ASP A 322 -10.91 -15.06 -10.68
N ILE A 323 -10.22 -14.55 -9.66
CA ILE A 323 -10.85 -13.99 -8.46
C ILE A 323 -11.24 -12.53 -8.73
N TRP A 324 -12.47 -12.18 -8.34
CA TRP A 324 -12.96 -10.79 -8.28
C TRP A 324 -14.08 -10.68 -7.25
N HIS A 325 -13.70 -10.46 -5.99
CA HIS A 325 -14.62 -10.37 -4.87
C HIS A 325 -14.44 -9.05 -4.15
N PRO A 326 -15.52 -8.42 -3.63
CA PRO A 326 -15.38 -7.21 -2.83
C PRO A 326 -14.35 -7.42 -1.71
N ALA A 327 -13.47 -6.45 -1.52
CA ALA A 327 -12.54 -6.46 -0.40
C ALA A 327 -13.32 -6.49 0.92
N HIS A 328 -12.75 -7.14 1.94
CA HIS A 328 -13.41 -7.30 3.24
C HIS A 328 -13.71 -5.95 3.92
N SER A 329 -12.86 -4.96 3.67
CA SER A 329 -13.07 -3.57 4.04
C SER A 329 -12.78 -2.69 2.82
N MET A 330 -13.56 -1.62 2.67
CA MET A 330 -13.29 -0.56 1.70
C MET A 330 -12.74 0.69 2.39
N GLU A 331 -12.34 0.61 3.66
CA GLU A 331 -11.71 1.74 4.35
C GLU A 331 -10.37 2.13 3.69
N PRO A 332 -9.97 3.41 3.77
CA PRO A 332 -8.65 3.86 3.34
C PRO A 332 -7.53 3.03 3.99
N LEU A 333 -6.62 2.51 3.17
CA LEU A 333 -5.43 1.80 3.61
C LEU A 333 -4.19 2.68 3.43
N PHE A 334 -3.15 2.45 4.23
CA PHE A 334 -1.81 3.02 3.99
C PHE A 334 -1.79 4.54 3.86
N PHE A 335 -2.59 5.22 4.70
CA PHE A 335 -2.62 6.67 4.66
C PHE A 335 -1.30 7.26 5.12
N VAL A 336 -0.87 8.30 4.41
CA VAL A 336 0.26 9.15 4.76
C VAL A 336 -0.09 10.62 4.50
N SER A 337 0.61 11.50 5.21
CA SER A 337 0.58 12.95 5.05
C SER A 337 2.02 13.43 4.96
N TYR A 338 2.43 13.95 3.81
CA TYR A 338 3.73 14.57 3.61
C TYR A 338 3.65 16.04 4.04
N PRO A 339 4.65 16.57 4.75
CA PRO A 339 5.91 15.90 5.09
C PRO A 339 5.87 15.16 6.44
N ASP A 340 4.80 15.28 7.22
CA ASP A 340 4.77 14.87 8.63
C ASP A 340 4.97 13.38 8.89
N HIS A 341 4.52 12.50 8.00
CA HIS A 341 4.79 11.05 8.09
C HIS A 341 6.25 10.69 7.75
N PHE A 342 6.99 11.59 7.09
CA PHE A 342 8.26 11.28 6.42
C PHE A 342 9.46 12.11 6.86
N ARG A 343 9.27 13.20 7.61
CA ARG A 343 10.30 14.16 8.05
C ARG A 343 11.54 13.58 8.74
N GLU A 344 11.60 12.27 8.98
CA GLU A 344 12.35 11.63 10.07
C GLU A 344 11.89 12.28 11.39
N ARG A 345 11.29 11.55 12.33
CA ARG A 345 11.98 10.88 13.45
C ARG A 345 13.17 11.64 14.12
N LEU A 346 13.46 12.90 13.77
CA LEU A 346 14.53 13.78 14.29
C LEU A 346 14.07 14.74 15.41
N GLY A 347 12.80 14.69 15.82
CA GLY A 347 12.27 15.66 16.79
C GLY A 347 12.46 15.31 18.27
N ASN A 348 12.73 14.05 18.63
CA ASN A 348 12.90 13.64 20.03
C ASN A 348 13.69 12.32 20.15
N PRO A 349 15.02 12.33 19.95
CA PRO A 349 15.86 11.18 20.31
C PRO A 349 15.57 10.77 21.77
N GLY A 350 15.31 9.47 21.99
CA GLY A 350 15.02 8.92 23.32
C GLY A 350 13.53 8.76 23.70
N LYS A 351 12.58 8.83 22.75
CA LYS A 351 11.14 8.64 23.02
C LYS A 351 10.50 7.53 22.19
N ILE A 352 9.42 6.96 22.71
CA ILE A 352 8.45 6.18 21.91
C ILE A 352 7.59 7.18 21.14
N ASN A 353 7.40 6.95 19.84
CA ASN A 353 6.62 7.83 18.97
C ASN A 353 5.47 7.06 18.31
N MET A 354 4.29 7.68 18.23
CA MET A 354 3.10 7.11 17.61
C MET A 354 2.42 8.17 16.76
N VAL A 355 1.80 7.76 15.66
CA VAL A 355 0.92 8.63 14.86
C VAL A 355 -0.45 7.98 14.83
N SER A 356 -1.45 8.65 15.41
CA SER A 356 -2.84 8.24 15.36
C SER A 356 -3.60 9.07 14.33
N ARG A 357 -4.54 8.46 13.62
CA ARG A 357 -5.41 9.15 12.66
C ARG A 357 -6.87 8.86 12.91
N GLY A 358 -7.71 9.90 12.84
CA GLY A 358 -9.15 9.71 12.75
C GLY A 358 -9.79 9.24 14.06
N VAL A 359 -9.14 9.52 15.20
CA VAL A 359 -9.62 9.11 16.52
C VAL A 359 -9.95 10.33 17.36
N ASN A 360 -11.12 10.32 18.00
CA ASN A 360 -11.53 11.37 18.93
C ASN A 360 -11.00 11.13 20.35
N SER A 361 -10.27 10.03 20.56
CA SER A 361 -9.60 9.74 21.81
C SER A 361 -8.49 8.73 21.60
N ALA A 362 -7.42 8.85 22.39
CA ALA A 362 -6.39 7.83 22.49
C ALA A 362 -6.35 7.27 23.93
N THR A 363 -6.16 5.96 24.06
CA THR A 363 -5.98 5.28 25.36
C THR A 363 -4.66 4.54 25.35
N ILE A 364 -3.82 4.79 26.35
CA ILE A 364 -2.52 4.15 26.49
C ILE A 364 -2.44 3.51 27.86
N ARG A 365 -1.90 2.29 27.93
CA ARG A 365 -1.51 1.66 29.18
C ARG A 365 0.01 1.52 29.25
N LEU A 366 0.57 1.90 30.39
CA LEU A 366 2.02 1.85 30.63
C LEU A 366 2.33 1.09 31.91
N SER A 367 3.40 0.31 31.88
CA SER A 367 4.09 -0.21 33.07
C SER A 367 5.59 0.01 32.91
N GLY A 368 6.31 0.08 34.03
CA GLY A 368 7.72 0.39 34.04
C GLY A 368 8.21 0.92 35.37
N LYS A 369 9.28 1.71 35.34
CA LYS A 369 9.89 2.29 36.53
C LYS A 369 10.18 3.78 36.35
N GLY A 370 9.89 4.55 37.39
CA GLY A 370 10.25 5.96 37.47
C GLY A 370 9.25 6.85 36.73
N LYS A 371 9.70 8.05 36.38
CA LYS A 371 8.83 9.07 35.79
C LYS A 371 8.74 8.89 34.27
N ALA A 372 7.52 8.91 33.74
CA ALA A 372 7.26 9.02 32.32
C ALA A 372 6.42 10.28 32.03
N THR A 373 6.53 10.80 30.81
CA THR A 373 5.67 11.88 30.33
C THR A 373 5.06 11.54 28.98
N VAL A 374 3.78 11.82 28.81
CA VAL A 374 3.07 11.64 27.54
C VAL A 374 2.70 13.01 26.99
N ASP A 375 3.05 13.23 25.73
CA ASP A 375 2.67 14.39 24.93
C ASP A 375 1.67 13.91 23.88
N TRP A 376 0.43 14.40 23.93
CA TRP A 376 -0.67 13.94 23.08
C TRP A 376 -0.63 14.57 21.67
N GLY A 377 0.27 15.53 21.42
CA GLY A 377 0.48 16.07 20.08
C GLY A 377 -0.59 17.06 19.59
N ASP A 378 -1.48 17.52 20.47
CA ASP A 378 -2.52 18.52 20.20
C ASP A 378 -2.26 19.87 20.91
N GLY A 379 -1.09 20.02 21.53
CA GLY A 379 -0.71 21.21 22.31
C GLY A 379 -1.26 21.24 23.74
N SER A 380 -2.00 20.21 24.17
CA SER A 380 -2.41 20.06 25.57
C SER A 380 -1.22 19.88 26.52
N ALA A 381 -1.45 20.09 27.81
CA ALA A 381 -0.42 19.92 28.82
C ALA A 381 0.05 18.45 28.87
N ARG A 382 1.37 18.25 28.88
CA ARG A 382 1.96 16.92 28.99
C ARG A 382 1.50 16.21 30.27
N GLU A 383 1.11 14.96 30.11
CA GLU A 383 0.71 14.11 31.22
C GLU A 383 1.96 13.53 31.89
N VAL A 384 2.04 13.65 33.22
CA VAL A 384 3.19 13.21 34.01
C VAL A 384 2.79 12.03 34.86
N ILE A 385 3.52 10.93 34.70
CA ILE A 385 3.17 9.63 35.26
C ILE A 385 4.33 9.09 36.09
N ASN A 386 4.02 8.48 37.24
CA ASN A 386 4.98 7.69 38.00
C ASN A 386 4.67 6.21 37.79
N LEU A 387 5.56 5.51 37.10
CA LEU A 387 5.44 4.09 36.79
C LEU A 387 6.01 3.23 37.92
N SER A 388 5.37 2.08 38.13
CA SER A 388 5.88 1.02 39.01
C SER A 388 5.73 -0.33 38.33
N GLU A 389 6.67 -1.25 38.57
CA GLU A 389 6.68 -2.58 37.94
C GLU A 389 5.48 -3.43 38.33
N LYS A 390 4.77 -3.07 39.41
CA LYS A 390 3.64 -3.83 39.96
C LYS A 390 2.28 -3.35 39.49
N GLN A 391 2.22 -2.18 38.84
CA GLN A 391 0.96 -1.54 38.49
C GLN A 391 1.02 -0.97 37.08
N GLU A 392 0.10 -1.42 36.24
CA GLU A 392 -0.17 -0.80 34.95
C GLU A 392 -1.06 0.43 35.16
N LEU A 393 -0.71 1.54 34.53
CA LEU A 393 -1.51 2.76 34.53
C LEU A 393 -2.14 2.95 33.15
N THR A 394 -3.47 3.07 33.12
CA THR A 394 -4.22 3.47 31.93
C THR A 394 -4.48 4.97 31.98
N ILE A 395 -4.09 5.65 30.90
CA ILE A 395 -4.37 7.07 30.67
C ILE A 395 -5.20 7.20 29.39
N ARG A 396 -6.07 8.19 29.33
CA ARG A 396 -6.94 8.46 28.20
C ARG A 396 -7.00 9.94 27.94
N HIS A 397 -6.88 10.30 26.66
CA HIS A 397 -7.01 11.66 26.19
C HIS A 397 -8.11 11.75 25.14
N ALA A 398 -8.89 12.82 25.19
CA ALA A 398 -9.94 13.10 24.23
C ALA A 398 -9.50 14.26 23.33
N TYR A 399 -9.62 14.08 22.02
CA TYR A 399 -9.30 15.09 21.03
C TYR A 399 -10.56 15.86 20.62
N PRO A 400 -10.43 17.16 20.31
CA PRO A 400 -11.56 17.98 19.88
C PRO A 400 -12.06 17.61 18.48
N ASP A 401 -11.20 17.00 17.66
CA ASP A 401 -11.49 16.57 16.30
C ASP A 401 -10.80 15.22 15.99
N ALA A 402 -11.11 14.66 14.82
CA ALA A 402 -10.55 13.39 14.34
C ALA A 402 -9.29 13.62 13.48
N SER A 403 -8.45 14.59 13.83
CA SER A 403 -7.24 14.89 13.05
C SER A 403 -6.12 13.88 13.30
N ILE A 404 -4.93 14.19 12.80
CA ILE A 404 -3.73 13.38 12.99
C ILE A 404 -3.04 13.89 14.24
N HIS A 405 -2.69 12.99 15.15
CA HIS A 405 -1.97 13.33 16.38
C HIS A 405 -0.66 12.56 16.47
N ILE A 406 0.42 13.29 16.77
CA ILE A 406 1.75 12.72 17.00
C ILE A 406 1.94 12.59 18.51
N ILE A 407 1.72 11.38 19.02
CA ILE A 407 1.81 11.09 20.45
C ILE A 407 3.24 10.65 20.77
N THR A 408 3.86 11.26 21.78
CA THR A 408 5.20 10.88 22.23
C THR A 408 5.21 10.48 23.70
N ILE A 409 5.93 9.41 24.03
CA ILE A 409 6.13 8.95 25.41
C ILE A 409 7.63 9.03 25.71
N ASN A 410 7.96 9.78 26.76
CA ASN A 410 9.32 9.86 27.29
C ASN A 410 9.38 9.13 28.63
N GLY A 411 10.21 8.11 28.75
CA GLY A 411 10.44 7.39 30.00
C GLY A 411 11.58 6.39 29.84
N SER A 412 12.52 6.37 30.79
CA SER A 412 13.76 5.59 30.65
C SER A 412 13.58 4.09 30.86
N TYR A 413 12.48 3.64 31.48
CA TYR A 413 12.26 2.25 31.84
C TYR A 413 10.79 1.85 31.63
N ILE A 414 10.35 1.83 30.37
CA ILE A 414 9.01 1.35 30.00
C ILE A 414 9.11 -0.15 29.71
N SER A 415 8.44 -0.97 30.51
CA SER A 415 8.47 -2.44 30.41
C SER A 415 7.24 -3.03 29.73
N ALA A 416 6.13 -2.30 29.70
CA ALA A 416 4.93 -2.66 28.95
C ALA A 416 4.28 -1.42 28.33
N LEU A 417 3.80 -1.56 27.09
CA LEU A 417 3.03 -0.58 26.35
C LEU A 417 1.80 -1.26 25.73
N GLU A 418 0.61 -0.84 26.12
CA GLU A 418 -0.62 -1.14 25.38
C GLU A 418 -1.12 0.15 24.71
N CYS A 419 -1.17 0.14 23.39
CA CYS A 419 -1.62 1.24 22.54
C CYS A 419 -2.59 0.73 21.46
N ASN A 420 -3.33 -0.32 21.78
CA ASN A 420 -4.30 -0.97 20.92
C ASN A 420 -5.53 -0.07 20.64
N ASN A 421 -6.16 -0.26 19.48
CA ASN A 421 -7.38 0.43 19.06
C ASN A 421 -7.31 1.98 19.08
N ASN A 422 -6.16 2.54 18.72
CA ASN A 422 -5.92 3.99 18.66
C ASN A 422 -5.82 4.54 17.23
N GLY A 423 -6.18 3.74 16.22
CA GLY A 423 -6.06 4.15 14.81
C GLY A 423 -4.62 4.50 14.44
N LEU A 424 -3.63 3.82 15.03
CA LEU A 424 -2.23 4.11 14.78
C LEU A 424 -1.85 3.72 13.36
N THR A 425 -1.29 4.66 12.60
CA THR A 425 -0.65 4.39 11.30
C THR A 425 0.85 4.17 11.44
N TYR A 426 1.40 4.49 12.62
CA TYR A 426 2.82 4.38 12.92
C TYR A 426 3.06 4.14 14.41
N LEU A 427 4.07 3.32 14.70
CA LEU A 427 4.58 3.08 16.05
C LEU A 427 6.11 2.86 15.99
N ASP A 428 6.83 3.60 16.82
CA ASP A 428 8.27 3.45 17.01
C ASP A 428 8.58 3.25 18.49
N THR A 429 9.07 2.05 18.80
CA THR A 429 9.46 1.62 20.14
C THR A 429 10.97 1.39 20.26
N SER A 430 11.77 1.84 19.29
CA SER A 430 13.24 1.64 19.25
C SER A 430 13.97 2.17 20.48
N HIS A 431 13.39 3.16 21.16
CA HIS A 431 13.93 3.76 22.39
C HIS A 431 13.37 3.13 23.68
N ALA A 432 12.69 1.99 23.59
CA ALA A 432 12.21 1.21 24.73
C ALA A 432 12.84 -0.20 24.73
N PRO A 433 14.15 -0.33 24.98
CA PRO A 433 14.84 -1.63 24.91
C PRO A 433 14.38 -2.61 26.01
N GLU A 434 13.86 -2.08 27.12
CA GLU A 434 13.32 -2.85 28.25
C GLU A 434 11.88 -3.37 28.00
N LEU A 435 11.29 -3.04 26.85
CA LEU A 435 9.91 -3.41 26.54
C LEU A 435 9.78 -4.93 26.46
N SER A 436 9.03 -5.50 27.40
CA SER A 436 8.79 -6.94 27.53
C SER A 436 7.39 -7.35 27.06
N HIS A 437 6.46 -6.41 27.04
CA HIS A 437 5.09 -6.59 26.58
C HIS A 437 4.69 -5.43 25.66
N LEU A 438 4.22 -5.74 24.46
CA LEU A 438 3.68 -4.77 23.52
C LEU A 438 2.32 -5.25 23.00
N ASP A 439 1.27 -4.47 23.25
CA ASP A 439 -0.02 -4.59 22.57
C ASP A 439 -0.27 -3.37 21.69
N CYS A 440 -0.10 -3.55 20.39
CA CYS A 440 -0.44 -2.58 19.35
C CYS A 440 -1.56 -3.08 18.42
N SER A 441 -2.38 -4.02 18.90
CA SER A 441 -3.45 -4.64 18.12
C SER A 441 -4.58 -3.67 17.75
N GLY A 442 -5.33 -3.98 16.68
CA GLY A 442 -6.49 -3.19 16.26
C GLY A 442 -6.15 -1.78 15.78
N ASN A 443 -4.99 -1.61 15.15
CA ASN A 443 -4.52 -0.36 14.57
C ASN A 443 -4.44 -0.48 13.03
N GLN A 444 -3.75 0.45 12.38
CA GLN A 444 -3.56 0.49 10.92
C GLN A 444 -2.06 0.45 10.56
N LEU A 445 -1.25 -0.23 11.37
CA LEU A 445 0.20 -0.26 11.20
C LEU A 445 0.57 -1.03 9.92
N PRO A 446 1.25 -0.41 8.95
CA PRO A 446 1.71 -1.08 7.72
C PRO A 446 3.01 -1.87 7.95
N CYS A 447 3.81 -1.43 8.92
CA CYS A 447 5.07 -2.02 9.32
C CYS A 447 5.25 -1.86 10.83
N LEU A 448 6.09 -2.72 11.41
CA LEU A 448 6.45 -2.68 12.82
C LEU A 448 7.90 -3.13 12.98
N ASP A 449 8.78 -2.20 13.33
CA ASP A 449 10.18 -2.48 13.60
C ASP A 449 10.37 -2.75 15.10
N LEU A 450 10.82 -3.96 15.43
CA LEU A 450 11.07 -4.43 16.79
C LEU A 450 12.54 -4.80 17.01
N SER A 451 13.44 -4.38 16.11
CA SER A 451 14.86 -4.73 16.14
C SER A 451 15.58 -4.25 17.40
N GLY A 452 15.10 -3.15 18.00
CA GLY A 452 15.58 -2.58 19.27
C GLY A 452 14.96 -3.19 20.54
N ASN A 453 13.96 -4.07 20.42
CA ASN A 453 13.16 -4.55 21.55
C ASN A 453 13.50 -6.02 21.91
N GLY A 454 14.77 -6.30 22.17
CA GLY A 454 15.28 -7.65 22.45
C GLY A 454 14.74 -8.31 23.73
N ALA A 455 14.13 -7.52 24.63
CA ALA A 455 13.50 -8.00 25.86
C ALA A 455 12.04 -8.49 25.67
N LEU A 456 11.45 -8.34 24.48
CA LEU A 456 10.05 -8.69 24.24
C LEU A 456 9.77 -10.18 24.51
N LYS A 457 8.73 -10.41 25.32
CA LYS A 457 8.19 -11.73 25.67
C LYS A 457 6.78 -11.93 25.13
N VAL A 458 5.98 -10.87 25.10
CA VAL A 458 4.60 -10.90 24.60
C VAL A 458 4.42 -9.81 23.54
N LEU A 459 3.95 -10.20 22.37
CA LEU A 459 3.63 -9.29 21.27
C LEU A 459 2.22 -9.54 20.74
N TRP A 460 1.35 -8.55 20.88
CA TRP A 460 0.03 -8.49 20.24
C TRP A 460 0.06 -7.41 19.17
N CYS A 461 0.15 -7.83 17.91
CA CYS A 461 0.14 -6.95 16.74
C CYS A 461 -0.94 -7.35 15.73
N ASN A 462 -1.93 -8.13 16.17
CA ASN A 462 -3.04 -8.59 15.36
C ASN A 462 -3.98 -7.45 14.93
N ARG A 463 -4.76 -7.66 13.85
CA ARG A 463 -5.67 -6.65 13.27
C ARG A 463 -4.94 -5.35 12.94
N ASN A 464 -3.91 -5.47 12.11
CA ASN A 464 -3.14 -4.36 11.54
C ASN A 464 -3.04 -4.57 10.02
N LEU A 465 -2.13 -3.85 9.35
CA LEU A 465 -1.88 -3.97 7.91
C LEU A 465 -0.45 -4.46 7.62
N LEU A 466 0.14 -5.23 8.55
CA LEU A 466 1.54 -5.68 8.45
C LEU A 466 1.71 -6.61 7.25
N SER A 467 2.53 -6.21 6.28
CA SER A 467 2.93 -7.09 5.17
C SER A 467 4.17 -7.94 5.48
N GLU A 468 4.96 -7.50 6.47
CA GLU A 468 6.16 -8.17 6.96
C GLU A 468 6.26 -8.01 8.48
N LEU A 469 6.83 -9.01 9.16
CA LEU A 469 7.14 -8.98 10.58
C LEU A 469 8.47 -9.69 10.85
N LYS A 470 9.53 -8.92 11.12
CA LYS A 470 10.87 -9.45 11.42
C LYS A 470 11.04 -9.61 12.93
N LEU A 471 11.31 -10.85 13.36
CA LEU A 471 11.41 -11.20 14.80
C LEU A 471 12.75 -11.82 15.20
N SER A 472 13.77 -11.74 14.35
CA SER A 472 15.08 -12.37 14.56
C SER A 472 15.80 -11.86 15.82
N ASN A 473 15.56 -10.61 16.22
CA ASN A 473 16.15 -10.01 17.43
C ASN A 473 15.33 -10.27 18.70
N ASN A 474 14.12 -10.83 18.61
CA ASN A 474 13.18 -10.99 19.72
C ASN A 474 13.19 -12.43 20.25
N SER A 475 14.38 -12.96 20.56
CA SER A 475 14.59 -14.36 20.96
C SER A 475 13.90 -14.78 22.27
N GLN A 476 13.49 -13.80 23.10
CA GLN A 476 12.77 -14.02 24.36
C GLN A 476 11.25 -14.15 24.19
N LEU A 477 10.72 -14.02 22.97
CA LEU A 477 9.27 -14.12 22.73
C LEU A 477 8.72 -15.48 23.17
N THR A 478 7.73 -15.43 24.06
CA THR A 478 6.94 -16.58 24.53
C THR A 478 5.54 -16.59 23.92
N GLU A 479 4.99 -15.42 23.58
CA GLU A 479 3.66 -15.30 22.99
C GLU A 479 3.64 -14.32 21.82
N LEU A 480 3.09 -14.78 20.70
CA LEU A 480 2.95 -13.99 19.47
C LEU A 480 1.51 -14.08 18.94
N TYR A 481 0.86 -12.93 18.83
CA TYR A 481 -0.46 -12.77 18.23
C TYR A 481 -0.36 -11.78 17.06
N CYS A 482 -0.26 -12.31 15.84
CA CYS A 482 -0.11 -11.54 14.60
C CYS A 482 -1.21 -11.84 13.57
N HIS A 483 -2.33 -12.42 14.00
CA HIS A 483 -3.46 -12.71 13.13
C HIS A 483 -4.13 -11.46 12.54
N ASP A 484 -4.93 -11.62 11.47
CA ASP A 484 -5.59 -10.51 10.77
C ASP A 484 -4.58 -9.44 10.30
N ASN A 485 -3.60 -9.87 9.49
CA ASN A 485 -2.59 -9.04 8.86
C ASN A 485 -2.42 -9.46 7.38
N LEU A 486 -1.37 -8.97 6.71
CA LEU A 486 -1.09 -9.24 5.29
C LEU A 486 0.20 -10.05 5.10
N LEU A 487 0.64 -10.81 6.11
CA LEU A 487 1.91 -11.52 6.11
C LEU A 487 1.92 -12.65 5.07
N ALA A 488 2.87 -12.57 4.12
CA ALA A 488 3.10 -13.64 3.13
C ALA A 488 4.11 -14.69 3.62
N GLN A 489 4.96 -14.31 4.58
CA GLN A 489 5.98 -15.15 5.20
C GLN A 489 6.08 -14.81 6.69
N LEU A 490 6.52 -15.78 7.50
CA LEU A 490 6.78 -15.60 8.92
C LEU A 490 7.90 -16.55 9.36
N ASP A 491 9.06 -15.99 9.68
CA ASP A 491 10.20 -16.73 10.21
C ASP A 491 10.20 -16.68 11.75
N LEU A 492 10.11 -17.85 12.37
CA LEU A 492 10.11 -18.05 13.83
C LEU A 492 11.34 -18.81 14.33
N SER A 493 12.35 -19.01 13.47
CA SER A 493 13.53 -19.85 13.73
C SER A 493 14.38 -19.38 14.93
N SER A 494 14.36 -18.07 15.20
CA SER A 494 15.08 -17.42 16.30
C SER A 494 14.28 -17.37 17.61
N ASN A 495 12.97 -17.62 17.57
CA ASN A 495 12.05 -17.44 18.69
C ASN A 495 11.79 -18.78 19.41
N ARG A 496 12.86 -19.39 19.93
CA ARG A 496 12.84 -20.76 20.48
C ARG A 496 12.01 -20.91 21.76
N ALA A 497 11.75 -19.81 22.46
CA ALA A 497 10.95 -19.77 23.69
C ALA A 497 9.43 -19.68 23.45
N LEU A 498 8.97 -19.65 22.20
CA LEU A 498 7.54 -19.51 21.88
C LEU A 498 6.71 -20.66 22.46
N ILE A 499 5.68 -20.30 23.21
CA ILE A 499 4.69 -21.18 23.84
C ILE A 499 3.35 -21.10 23.09
N ARG A 500 2.97 -19.90 22.63
CA ARG A 500 1.72 -19.63 21.93
C ARG A 500 1.96 -18.79 20.69
N VAL A 501 1.45 -19.25 19.55
CA VAL A 501 1.48 -18.50 18.30
C VAL A 501 0.08 -18.49 17.68
N ASN A 502 -0.39 -17.30 17.34
CA ASN A 502 -1.55 -17.12 16.50
C ASN A 502 -1.20 -16.23 15.30
N CYS A 503 -1.09 -16.85 14.13
CA CYS A 503 -0.82 -16.22 12.85
C CYS A 503 -1.96 -16.45 11.83
N SER A 504 -3.18 -16.75 12.31
CA SER A 504 -4.34 -16.99 11.44
C SER A 504 -4.72 -15.78 10.59
N ARG A 505 -5.52 -15.96 9.53
CA ARG A 505 -6.03 -14.86 8.69
C ARG A 505 -4.88 -13.99 8.14
N ASN A 506 -3.92 -14.65 7.51
CA ASN A 506 -2.77 -14.04 6.82
C ASN A 506 -2.67 -14.65 5.41
N ARG A 507 -1.53 -14.50 4.73
CA ARG A 507 -1.27 -15.00 3.37
C ARG A 507 -0.12 -16.02 3.33
N LEU A 508 0.15 -16.70 4.45
CA LEU A 508 1.28 -17.62 4.59
C LEU A 508 1.12 -18.84 3.68
N LYS A 509 2.14 -19.14 2.87
CA LYS A 509 2.19 -20.35 2.01
C LYS A 509 2.92 -21.52 2.65
N SER A 510 3.82 -21.22 3.58
CA SER A 510 4.58 -22.17 4.38
C SER A 510 4.78 -21.63 5.79
N LEU A 511 5.03 -22.52 6.74
CA LEU A 511 5.39 -22.16 8.11
C LEU A 511 6.27 -23.24 8.72
N GLU A 512 7.49 -22.87 9.09
CA GLU A 512 8.44 -23.78 9.72
C GLU A 512 8.42 -23.60 11.24
N LEU A 513 8.29 -24.71 11.97
CA LEU A 513 8.14 -24.73 13.44
C LEU A 513 9.20 -25.60 14.15
N ASN A 514 10.24 -26.02 13.41
CA ASN A 514 11.25 -26.97 13.89
C ASN A 514 12.06 -26.46 15.09
N SER A 515 12.22 -25.14 15.19
CA SER A 515 12.98 -24.49 16.27
C SER A 515 12.15 -24.20 17.53
N ASN A 516 10.83 -24.44 17.51
CA ASN A 516 9.89 -23.97 18.53
C ASN A 516 9.39 -25.11 19.43
N ALA A 517 10.32 -25.83 20.07
CA ALA A 517 10.03 -27.03 20.88
C ALA A 517 9.11 -26.77 22.09
N GLU A 518 9.01 -25.51 22.53
CA GLU A 518 8.20 -25.08 23.68
C GLU A 518 6.72 -24.82 23.33
N LEU A 519 6.34 -24.88 22.05
CA LEU A 519 4.97 -24.59 21.62
C LEU A 519 3.96 -25.54 22.27
N THR A 520 2.94 -24.95 22.89
CA THR A 520 1.77 -25.66 23.42
C THR A 520 0.52 -25.42 22.58
N ARG A 521 0.43 -24.24 21.93
CA ARG A 521 -0.69 -23.82 21.10
C ARG A 521 -0.25 -23.15 19.79
N MET A 522 -0.84 -23.59 18.69
CA MET A 522 -0.61 -23.06 17.35
C MET A 522 -1.93 -22.80 16.60
N ASP A 523 -2.22 -21.54 16.30
CA ASP A 523 -3.37 -21.14 15.49
C ASP A 523 -2.88 -20.54 14.14
N CYS A 524 -3.10 -21.22 13.03
CA CYS A 524 -2.70 -20.81 11.67
C CYS A 524 -3.81 -20.92 10.62
N TYR A 525 -5.07 -20.94 11.05
CA TYR A 525 -6.21 -21.07 10.15
C TYR A 525 -6.38 -19.88 9.18
N GLU A 526 -7.12 -20.07 8.08
CA GLU A 526 -7.33 -19.05 7.04
C GLU A 526 -5.99 -18.49 6.51
N ASN A 527 -5.16 -19.38 5.98
CA ASN A 527 -3.90 -19.07 5.30
C ASN A 527 -3.82 -19.87 3.98
N GLN A 528 -2.65 -19.92 3.34
CA GLN A 528 -2.41 -20.67 2.10
C GLN A 528 -1.42 -21.83 2.32
N ILE A 529 -1.33 -22.36 3.56
CA ILE A 529 -0.32 -23.33 3.94
C ILE A 529 -0.63 -24.69 3.30
N SER A 530 0.32 -25.24 2.57
CA SER A 530 0.19 -26.54 1.90
C SER A 530 0.84 -27.69 2.67
N THR A 531 1.77 -27.40 3.58
CA THR A 531 2.49 -28.38 4.40
C THR A 531 2.69 -27.87 5.82
N LEU A 532 2.56 -28.77 6.81
CA LEU A 532 2.88 -28.50 8.23
C LEU A 532 3.63 -29.69 8.82
N ASP A 533 4.42 -29.44 9.85
CA ASP A 533 5.16 -30.47 10.58
C ASP A 533 5.23 -30.09 12.07
N PHE A 534 4.82 -30.99 12.95
CA PHE A 534 4.88 -30.80 14.41
C PHE A 534 5.82 -31.78 15.13
N SER A 535 6.70 -32.47 14.40
CA SER A 535 7.59 -33.50 14.93
C SER A 535 8.52 -33.01 16.05
N ASN A 536 8.91 -31.73 16.00
CA ASN A 536 9.74 -31.10 17.03
C ASN A 536 8.95 -30.41 18.16
N ASN A 537 7.64 -30.23 18.00
CA ASN A 537 6.79 -29.51 18.95
C ASN A 537 6.14 -30.47 19.96
N LYS A 538 6.96 -31.17 20.74
CA LYS A 538 6.52 -32.26 21.64
C LYS A 538 5.54 -31.82 22.75
N LYS A 539 5.52 -30.53 23.08
CA LYS A 539 4.61 -29.93 24.08
C LYS A 539 3.28 -29.46 23.49
N LEU A 540 3.11 -29.53 22.16
CA LEU A 540 1.92 -29.05 21.49
C LEU A 540 0.71 -29.91 21.89
N ASN A 541 -0.38 -29.27 22.29
CA ASN A 541 -1.63 -29.94 22.66
C ASN A 541 -2.87 -29.28 22.03
N TYR A 542 -2.69 -28.16 21.33
CA TYR A 542 -3.77 -27.46 20.65
C TYR A 542 -3.30 -26.89 19.32
N ALA A 543 -3.96 -27.25 18.23
CA ALA A 543 -3.66 -26.73 16.90
C ALA A 543 -4.92 -26.39 16.11
N VAL A 544 -4.94 -25.26 15.40
CA VAL A 544 -6.02 -24.90 14.48
C VAL A 544 -5.39 -24.57 13.13
N CYS A 545 -5.55 -25.45 12.15
CA CYS A 545 -5.05 -25.27 10.77
C CYS A 545 -6.17 -25.34 9.72
N SER A 546 -7.41 -25.08 10.13
CA SER A 546 -8.56 -24.96 9.23
C SER A 546 -8.33 -23.96 8.09
N ASP A 547 -9.07 -24.11 6.99
CA ASP A 547 -9.08 -23.17 5.85
C ASP A 547 -7.67 -22.86 5.32
N ASN A 548 -6.91 -23.92 5.05
CA ASN A 548 -5.59 -23.89 4.42
C ASN A 548 -5.60 -24.74 3.13
N GLN A 549 -4.43 -25.07 2.58
CA GLN A 549 -4.27 -25.85 1.35
C GLN A 549 -3.75 -27.28 1.63
N LEU A 550 -4.04 -27.84 2.81
CA LEU A 550 -3.59 -29.17 3.20
C LEU A 550 -4.39 -30.26 2.45
N THR A 551 -3.71 -30.98 1.57
CA THR A 551 -4.31 -32.13 0.85
C THR A 551 -4.50 -33.34 1.77
N THR A 552 -5.23 -34.36 1.32
CA THR A 552 -5.41 -35.63 2.05
C THR A 552 -4.07 -36.23 2.47
N LYS A 553 -3.11 -36.24 1.55
CA LYS A 553 -1.75 -36.74 1.79
C LYS A 553 -1.04 -35.92 2.88
N GLU A 554 -1.15 -34.60 2.83
CA GLU A 554 -0.47 -33.71 3.77
C GLU A 554 -1.09 -33.75 5.17
N LEU A 555 -2.41 -33.87 5.29
CA LEU A 555 -3.06 -34.09 6.59
C LEU A 555 -2.63 -35.42 7.21
N ASN A 556 -2.62 -36.50 6.44
CA ASN A 556 -2.17 -37.82 6.94
C ASN A 556 -0.69 -37.78 7.36
N ARG A 557 0.17 -37.07 6.61
CA ARG A 557 1.56 -36.82 6.98
C ARG A 557 1.63 -36.04 8.28
N LEU A 558 0.91 -34.92 8.40
CA LEU A 558 0.85 -34.10 9.61
C LEU A 558 0.48 -34.92 10.84
N PHE A 559 -0.58 -35.73 10.76
CA PHE A 559 -1.03 -36.57 11.87
C PHE A 559 0.06 -37.55 12.34
N SER A 560 0.90 -38.03 11.43
CA SER A 560 2.01 -38.93 11.77
C SER A 560 3.12 -38.24 12.56
N THR A 561 3.19 -36.90 12.54
CA THR A 561 4.20 -36.09 13.25
C THR A 561 3.87 -35.88 14.73
N PHE A 562 2.61 -36.07 15.15
CA PHE A 562 2.20 -35.84 16.53
C PHE A 562 2.95 -36.74 17.54
N TRP A 563 3.33 -36.16 18.68
CA TRP A 563 3.95 -36.92 19.76
C TRP A 563 2.94 -37.86 20.43
N ARG A 564 3.31 -39.14 20.60
CA ARG A 564 2.38 -40.21 21.04
C ARG A 564 1.84 -40.05 22.47
N GLU A 565 2.56 -39.31 23.30
CA GLU A 565 2.21 -39.12 24.72
C GLU A 565 1.50 -37.79 24.99
N ALA A 566 1.33 -36.95 23.96
CA ALA A 566 0.63 -35.68 24.07
C ALA A 566 -0.85 -35.87 23.73
N ALA A 567 -1.73 -35.75 24.73
CA ALA A 567 -3.16 -35.61 24.47
C ALA A 567 -3.41 -34.22 23.87
N GLY A 568 -3.98 -34.16 22.67
CA GLY A 568 -4.16 -32.90 21.97
C GLY A 568 -5.47 -32.80 21.18
N LYS A 569 -5.77 -31.59 20.71
CA LYS A 569 -6.90 -31.31 19.82
C LYS A 569 -6.40 -30.55 18.60
N ILE A 570 -6.81 -31.00 17.41
CA ILE A 570 -6.57 -30.30 16.16
C ILE A 570 -7.86 -30.02 15.40
N PHE A 571 -7.94 -28.85 14.77
CA PHE A 571 -9.04 -28.45 13.90
C PHE A 571 -8.53 -28.26 12.47
N ILE A 572 -9.20 -28.92 11.52
CA ILE A 572 -8.72 -29.06 10.12
C ILE A 572 -9.75 -28.67 9.05
N GLY A 573 -10.95 -28.21 9.42
CA GLY A 573 -12.03 -27.99 8.44
C GLY A 573 -11.69 -26.96 7.38
N GLY A 574 -12.29 -27.05 6.21
CA GLY A 574 -12.03 -26.14 5.08
C GLY A 574 -10.77 -26.48 4.26
N ASN A 575 -9.96 -27.43 4.69
CA ASN A 575 -8.83 -27.92 3.90
C ASN A 575 -9.29 -28.86 2.77
N PRO A 576 -8.62 -28.88 1.60
CA PRO A 576 -8.93 -29.81 0.51
C PRO A 576 -8.96 -31.29 0.93
N GLY A 577 -8.09 -31.69 1.86
CA GLY A 577 -8.00 -33.06 2.36
C GLY A 577 -8.96 -33.45 3.47
N GLU A 578 -9.79 -32.53 3.96
CA GLU A 578 -10.60 -32.69 5.18
C GLU A 578 -11.45 -33.98 5.18
N LYS A 579 -12.09 -34.27 4.05
CA LYS A 579 -13.08 -35.36 3.93
C LYS A 579 -12.45 -36.75 3.85
N GLU A 580 -11.27 -36.85 3.25
CA GLU A 580 -10.64 -38.13 2.90
C GLU A 580 -9.45 -38.49 3.80
N CYS A 581 -9.05 -37.59 4.72
CA CYS A 581 -7.96 -37.85 5.64
C CYS A 581 -8.26 -39.01 6.62
N ASP A 582 -7.24 -39.80 6.95
CA ASP A 582 -7.30 -40.87 7.94
C ASP A 582 -7.03 -40.31 9.34
N ARG A 583 -8.12 -39.93 10.01
CA ARG A 583 -8.08 -39.39 11.39
C ARG A 583 -7.55 -40.40 12.41
N SER A 584 -7.61 -41.70 12.10
CA SER A 584 -7.12 -42.74 13.01
C SER A 584 -5.62 -42.63 13.27
N ILE A 585 -4.85 -42.02 12.35
CA ILE A 585 -3.41 -41.74 12.52
C ILE A 585 -3.19 -40.81 13.71
N ALA A 586 -3.99 -39.75 13.85
CA ALA A 586 -3.92 -38.80 14.95
C ALA A 586 -4.48 -39.41 16.24
N GLU A 587 -5.61 -40.10 16.16
CA GLU A 587 -6.28 -40.70 17.31
C GLU A 587 -5.42 -41.76 18.01
N LYS A 588 -4.71 -42.60 17.24
CA LYS A 588 -3.73 -43.58 17.77
C LYS A 588 -2.55 -42.92 18.50
N ARG A 589 -2.36 -41.61 18.31
CA ARG A 589 -1.33 -40.80 18.97
C ARG A 589 -1.90 -39.91 20.08
N GLY A 590 -3.18 -40.09 20.45
CA GLY A 590 -3.83 -39.35 21.54
C GLY A 590 -4.48 -38.03 21.11
N TRP A 591 -4.58 -37.75 19.81
CA TRP A 591 -5.12 -36.48 19.30
C TRP A 591 -6.57 -36.61 18.82
N LYS A 592 -7.40 -35.64 19.22
CA LYS A 592 -8.77 -35.49 18.73
C LYS A 592 -8.78 -34.58 17.50
N VAL A 593 -9.27 -35.10 16.38
CA VAL A 593 -9.43 -34.32 15.14
C VAL A 593 -10.86 -33.79 15.05
N SER A 594 -11.02 -32.48 14.93
CA SER A 594 -12.29 -31.77 14.81
C SER A 594 -12.34 -30.97 13.50
N LEU A 595 -13.55 -30.67 13.01
CA LEU A 595 -13.73 -29.93 11.76
C LEU A 595 -13.86 -28.43 11.98
N ARG A 596 -14.66 -28.01 12.96
CA ARG A 596 -14.91 -26.59 13.23
C ARG A 596 -14.48 -26.22 14.64
N TYR A 597 -13.87 -25.04 14.73
CA TYR A 597 -13.49 -24.37 15.97
C TYR A 597 -14.72 -24.11 16.85
#